data_AF-A0A6J8A7U9-F1
#
_entry.id   AF-A0A6J8A7U9-F1
#
_cell.length_a   1.000
_cell.length_b   1.000
_cell.length_c   1.000
_cell.angle_alpha   90.00
_cell.angle_beta   90.00
_cell.angle_gamma   90.00
#
_symmetry.space_group_name_H-M   'P 1'
#
loop_
_entity.id
_entity.type
_entity.pdbx_description
1 polymer ?
#
loop_
_entity_poly.entity_id
_entity_poly.type
_entity_poly.pdbx_seq_one_letter_code
_entity_poly.pdbx_strand_id
1 'polypeptide(L)'
;MNQRTFERLKPYFVRSARPKDRVTCCCRYHVEARSLFSKTMEFRKKYTIPNILDFEQNLYPVYEHLTDIAVATLYDKDQVNNSYSKACLDRECSKCGLSLLKFTDEELNVSDDASNVSWERELLDKFAGHQFRAQWKNAQLKCLKENLLPNHCIIIHDYSENYGCKEKFELQQTYFQRTEVSIHVSVIYRHAILEVDGVESLPDIPCSITEHFFVISPDEKHDQFFTQKVQTLVKEYLDSIRYDVKVIHEFTDGCPVQYKSRNWNVNRHLFQTRI
;
A
#
# COMPACT_ATOMS: atom_id res chain seq x y z
N MET A 1 -22.87 11.59 4.47
CA MET A 1 -22.08 12.84 4.48
C MET A 1 -21.45 13.00 3.09
N ASN A 2 -21.68 14.10 2.37
CA ASN A 2 -21.15 14.23 1.00
C ASN A 2 -19.64 14.57 1.00
N GLN A 3 -18.93 14.23 -0.08
CA GLN A 3 -17.48 14.44 -0.24
C GLN A 3 -17.07 15.89 0.08
N ARG A 4 -17.87 16.87 -0.33
CA ARG A 4 -17.60 18.31 -0.10
C ARG A 4 -17.64 18.68 1.38
N THR A 5 -18.56 18.09 2.15
CA THR A 5 -18.66 18.31 3.59
C THR A 5 -17.46 17.69 4.31
N PHE A 6 -17.01 16.50 3.90
CA PHE A 6 -15.79 15.89 4.42
C PHE A 6 -14.56 16.76 4.12
N GLU A 7 -14.40 17.23 2.88
CA GLU A 7 -13.25 18.08 2.51
C GLU A 7 -13.22 19.42 3.25
N ARG A 8 -14.38 19.97 3.63
CA ARG A 8 -14.46 21.20 4.42
C ARG A 8 -14.09 20.98 5.90
N LEU A 9 -14.37 19.79 6.42
CA LEU A 9 -14.18 19.46 7.84
C LEU A 9 -12.85 18.75 8.12
N LYS A 10 -12.12 18.30 7.08
CA LYS A 10 -10.83 17.66 7.28
C LYS A 10 -9.80 18.67 7.85
N PRO A 11 -8.96 18.27 8.81
CA PRO A 11 -7.89 19.12 9.32
C PRO A 11 -6.96 19.62 8.21
N TYR A 12 -6.42 20.84 8.36
CA TYR A 12 -5.63 21.52 7.31
C TYR A 12 -4.39 20.73 6.84
N PHE A 13 -3.87 19.83 7.67
CA PHE A 13 -2.73 18.97 7.34
C PHE A 13 -3.13 17.70 6.55
N VAL A 14 -4.42 17.36 6.46
CA VAL A 14 -4.92 16.21 5.69
C VAL A 14 -5.00 16.57 4.21
N ARG A 15 -3.95 16.24 3.46
CA ARG A 15 -3.89 16.48 2.01
C ARG A 15 -4.62 15.37 1.24
N SER A 16 -5.36 15.75 0.20
CA SER A 16 -5.98 14.76 -0.68
C SER A 16 -4.88 13.99 -1.43
N ALA A 17 -4.94 12.66 -1.43
CA ALA A 17 -3.98 11.82 -2.13
C ALA A 17 -4.01 12.11 -3.64
N ARG A 18 -2.87 12.46 -4.23
CA ARG A 18 -2.76 12.71 -5.68
C ARG A 18 -2.85 11.37 -6.42
N PRO A 19 -3.27 11.35 -7.70
CA PRO A 19 -3.29 10.11 -8.49
C PRO A 19 -1.96 9.34 -8.45
N LYS A 20 -0.82 10.06 -8.42
CA LYS A 20 0.52 9.48 -8.29
C LYS A 20 0.84 8.87 -6.93
N ASP A 21 0.22 9.36 -5.85
CA ASP A 21 0.39 8.78 -4.51
C ASP A 21 -0.39 7.45 -4.37
N ARG A 22 -1.27 7.13 -5.34
CA ARG A 22 -2.04 5.87 -5.38
C ARG A 22 -1.29 4.70 -6.04
N VAL A 23 -0.10 4.95 -6.60
CA VAL A 23 0.70 3.95 -7.34
C VAL A 23 1.97 3.54 -6.57
N THR A 24 2.09 4.00 -5.32
CA THR A 24 3.19 3.69 -4.41
C THR A 24 2.61 3.02 -3.16
N CYS A 25 3.22 1.94 -2.71
CA CYS A 25 2.90 1.36 -1.41
C CYS A 25 3.41 2.28 -0.28
N CYS A 26 2.62 2.48 0.77
CA CYS A 26 2.98 3.30 1.92
C CYS A 26 3.74 2.52 3.00
N CYS A 27 4.41 1.42 2.64
CA CYS A 27 5.13 0.61 3.61
C CYS A 27 6.39 1.33 4.10
N ARG A 28 6.85 0.97 5.30
CA ARG A 28 8.10 1.45 5.89
C ARG A 28 9.27 1.39 4.90
N TYR A 29 9.39 0.26 4.21
CA TYR A 29 10.42 0.01 3.21
C TYR A 29 10.43 1.05 2.07
N HIS A 30 9.26 1.41 1.52
CA HIS A 30 9.16 2.42 0.47
C HIS A 30 9.50 3.82 1.00
N VAL A 31 9.06 4.14 2.22
CA VAL A 31 9.36 5.42 2.87
C VAL A 31 10.85 5.57 3.12
N GLU A 32 11.51 4.54 3.65
CA GLU A 32 12.97 4.49 3.84
C GLU A 32 13.71 4.64 2.52
N ALA A 33 13.29 3.89 1.48
CA ALA A 33 13.93 3.94 0.16
C ALA A 33 13.81 5.33 -0.49
N ARG A 34 12.67 5.97 -0.32
CA ARG A 34 12.43 7.34 -0.81
C ARG A 34 13.25 8.38 -0.05
N SER A 35 13.40 8.21 1.26
CA SER A 35 14.21 9.09 2.09
C SER A 35 15.68 9.04 1.67
N LEU A 36 16.24 7.83 1.55
CA LEU A 36 17.61 7.62 1.06
C LEU A 36 17.78 8.17 -0.35
N PHE A 37 16.89 7.82 -1.27
CA PHE A 37 16.92 8.33 -2.65
C PHE A 37 16.97 9.85 -2.72
N SER A 38 16.15 10.54 -1.93
CA SER A 38 16.11 12.00 -1.96
C SER A 38 17.46 12.59 -1.53
N LYS A 39 18.05 12.09 -0.44
CA LYS A 39 19.36 12.53 0.04
C LYS A 39 20.47 12.25 -0.97
N THR A 40 20.46 11.05 -1.56
CA THR A 40 21.50 10.66 -2.51
C THR A 40 21.40 11.40 -3.84
N MET A 41 20.21 11.65 -4.36
CA MET A 41 20.04 12.47 -5.56
C MET A 41 20.40 13.94 -5.31
N GLU A 42 20.13 14.48 -4.12
CA GLU A 42 20.60 15.82 -3.74
C GLU A 42 22.12 15.91 -3.69
N PHE A 43 22.79 14.88 -3.16
CA PHE A 43 24.25 14.81 -3.16
C PHE A 43 24.81 14.72 -4.58
N ARG A 44 24.30 13.82 -5.43
CA ARG A 44 24.72 13.72 -6.84
C ARG A 44 24.53 15.04 -7.58
N LYS A 45 23.41 15.75 -7.37
CA LYS A 45 23.21 17.09 -7.95
C LYS A 45 24.29 18.08 -7.51
N LYS A 46 24.69 18.06 -6.24
CA LYS A 46 25.74 18.95 -5.72
C LYS A 46 27.14 18.56 -6.19
N TYR A 47 27.41 17.28 -6.44
CA TYR A 47 28.74 16.77 -6.79
C TYR A 47 28.99 16.71 -8.31
N THR A 48 27.99 16.27 -9.09
CA THR A 48 28.12 16.04 -10.53
C THR A 48 28.00 17.33 -11.35
N ILE A 49 27.23 18.33 -10.89
CA ILE A 49 27.06 19.61 -11.62
C ILE A 49 28.36 20.45 -11.65
N PRO A 50 29.17 20.51 -10.57
CA PRO A 50 30.45 21.23 -10.60
C PRO A 50 31.56 20.53 -11.38
N ASN A 51 31.51 19.19 -11.54
CA ASN A 51 32.56 18.43 -12.22
C ASN A 51 32.18 18.18 -13.70
N ILE A 52 32.59 19.10 -14.58
CA ILE A 52 32.22 19.11 -16.00
C ILE A 52 32.54 17.77 -16.70
N LEU A 53 33.65 17.12 -16.35
CA LEU A 53 34.06 15.83 -16.96
C LEU A 53 33.10 14.69 -16.59
N ASP A 54 32.66 14.62 -15.33
CA ASP A 54 31.72 13.59 -14.86
C ASP A 54 30.31 13.83 -15.41
N PHE A 55 29.95 15.10 -15.60
CA PHE A 55 28.70 15.52 -16.20
C PHE A 55 28.64 15.16 -17.69
N GLU A 56 29.69 15.47 -18.45
CA GLU A 56 29.77 15.16 -19.89
C GLU A 56 29.77 13.64 -20.16
N GLN A 57 30.37 12.86 -19.27
CA GLN A 57 30.40 11.39 -19.37
C GLN A 57 29.20 10.69 -18.73
N ASN A 58 28.29 11.43 -18.09
CA ASN A 58 27.14 10.93 -17.33
C ASN A 58 27.52 9.75 -16.39
N LEU A 59 28.67 9.87 -15.72
CA LEU A 59 29.24 8.82 -14.89
C LEU A 59 28.36 8.50 -13.68
N TYR A 60 27.70 9.51 -13.13
CA TYR A 60 26.83 9.42 -11.95
C TYR A 60 25.46 10.05 -12.25
N PRO A 61 24.57 9.31 -12.94
CA PRO A 61 23.28 9.86 -13.36
C PRO A 61 22.44 10.27 -12.14
N VAL A 62 21.76 11.41 -12.29
CA VAL A 62 20.76 11.93 -11.35
C VAL A 62 19.38 11.50 -11.85
N TYR A 63 18.71 10.68 -11.05
CA TYR A 63 17.37 10.19 -11.34
C TYR A 63 16.31 11.13 -10.76
N GLU A 64 15.18 11.29 -11.45
CA GLU A 64 14.06 12.08 -10.95
C GLU A 64 13.17 11.26 -10.02
N HIS A 65 13.02 9.97 -10.30
CA HIS A 65 12.19 9.07 -9.52
C HIS A 65 12.95 7.83 -9.03
N LEU A 66 12.59 7.38 -7.82
CA LEU A 66 13.11 6.13 -7.23
C LEU A 66 12.83 4.91 -8.13
N THR A 67 11.75 4.95 -8.92
CA THR A 67 11.45 3.92 -9.89
C THR A 67 12.47 3.88 -11.03
N ASP A 68 13.04 5.03 -11.42
CA ASP A 68 13.98 5.11 -12.54
C ASP A 68 15.31 4.45 -12.19
N ILE A 69 15.83 4.72 -10.98
CA ILE A 69 17.05 4.05 -10.49
C ILE A 69 16.81 2.55 -10.29
N ALA A 70 15.63 2.15 -9.82
CA ALA A 70 15.29 0.75 -9.70
C ALA A 70 15.25 0.06 -11.07
N VAL A 71 14.69 0.71 -12.08
CA VAL A 71 14.68 0.25 -13.48
C VAL A 71 16.09 0.17 -14.06
N ALA A 72 16.97 1.13 -13.76
CA ALA A 72 18.36 1.12 -14.23
C ALA A 72 19.17 -0.09 -13.72
N THR A 73 18.71 -0.75 -12.66
CA THR A 73 19.32 -1.99 -12.15
C THR A 73 18.75 -3.27 -12.79
N LEU A 74 17.82 -3.15 -13.75
CA LEU A 74 17.20 -4.28 -14.45
C LEU A 74 17.80 -4.42 -15.86
N TYR A 75 18.01 -5.66 -16.30
CA TYR A 75 18.72 -5.95 -17.55
C TYR A 75 17.79 -6.34 -18.71
N ASP A 76 16.81 -7.21 -18.45
CA ASP A 76 16.05 -7.88 -19.50
C ASP A 76 14.61 -7.36 -19.59
N LYS A 77 14.43 -6.32 -20.40
CA LYS A 77 13.12 -5.72 -20.69
C LYS A 77 12.55 -6.30 -21.97
N ASP A 78 11.43 -6.98 -21.87
CA ASP A 78 10.67 -7.46 -23.03
C ASP A 78 10.16 -6.25 -23.82
N GLN A 79 10.60 -6.14 -25.08
CA GLN A 79 10.25 -5.04 -25.98
C GLN A 79 8.79 -5.14 -26.46
N VAL A 80 8.19 -6.34 -26.43
CA VAL A 80 6.83 -6.56 -26.93
C VAL A 80 5.80 -6.17 -25.87
N ASN A 81 5.99 -6.64 -24.63
CA ASN A 81 5.05 -6.41 -23.52
C ASN A 81 5.45 -5.24 -22.61
N ASN A 82 6.59 -4.59 -22.87
CA ASN A 82 7.16 -3.51 -22.05
C ASN A 82 7.32 -3.92 -20.56
N SER A 83 7.61 -5.20 -20.31
CA SER A 83 7.67 -5.81 -18.98
C SER A 83 9.02 -6.46 -18.70
N TYR A 84 9.43 -6.51 -17.43
CA TYR A 84 10.65 -7.21 -17.02
C TYR A 84 10.36 -8.68 -16.69
N SER A 85 11.34 -9.55 -16.94
CA SER A 85 11.22 -10.95 -16.52
C SER A 85 11.14 -11.05 -14.99
N LYS A 86 10.32 -12.00 -14.49
CA LYS A 86 10.18 -12.25 -13.05
C LYS A 86 11.53 -12.54 -12.38
N ALA A 87 12.41 -13.30 -13.03
CA ALA A 87 13.75 -13.59 -12.54
C ALA A 87 14.61 -12.34 -12.36
N CYS A 88 14.46 -11.33 -13.23
CA CYS A 88 15.15 -10.05 -13.09
C CYS A 88 14.61 -9.22 -11.92
N LEU A 89 13.29 -9.21 -11.72
CA LEU A 89 12.62 -8.50 -10.63
C LEU A 89 12.91 -9.13 -9.25
N ASP A 90 13.06 -10.44 -9.22
CA ASP A 90 13.36 -11.23 -8.02
C ASP A 90 14.87 -11.34 -7.73
N ARG A 91 15.72 -10.71 -8.55
CA ARG A 91 17.21 -10.76 -8.45
C ARG A 91 17.82 -12.16 -8.59
N GLU A 92 17.14 -13.03 -9.33
CA GLU A 92 17.63 -14.37 -9.68
C GLU A 92 18.49 -14.34 -10.97
N CYS A 93 18.47 -13.24 -11.73
CA CYS A 93 19.27 -13.07 -12.95
C CYS A 93 20.68 -12.56 -12.64
N SER A 94 21.70 -13.23 -13.17
CA SER A 94 23.12 -12.87 -13.02
C SER A 94 23.54 -11.55 -13.69
N LYS A 95 22.69 -10.99 -14.56
CA LYS A 95 22.98 -9.76 -15.32
C LYS A 95 22.31 -8.52 -14.75
N CYS A 96 21.43 -8.66 -13.76
CA CYS A 96 20.75 -7.55 -13.10
C CYS A 96 21.38 -7.26 -11.74
N GLY A 97 21.07 -6.10 -11.17
CA GLY A 97 21.50 -5.72 -9.83
C GLY A 97 22.24 -4.40 -9.80
N LEU A 98 22.82 -4.12 -8.63
CA LEU A 98 23.48 -2.85 -8.37
C LEU A 98 24.82 -2.68 -9.11
N SER A 99 25.38 -3.75 -9.67
CA SER A 99 26.59 -3.70 -10.49
C SER A 99 26.41 -2.88 -11.79
N LEU A 100 25.17 -2.68 -12.22
CA LEU A 100 24.83 -1.81 -13.34
C LEU A 100 24.90 -0.31 -12.98
N LEU A 101 24.96 0.01 -11.69
CA LEU A 101 25.09 1.38 -11.19
C LEU A 101 26.55 1.68 -10.85
N LYS A 102 26.96 2.91 -11.16
CA LYS A 102 28.19 3.49 -10.62
C LYS A 102 27.87 4.25 -9.33
N PHE A 103 28.68 4.00 -8.31
CA PHE A 103 28.61 4.65 -7.01
C PHE A 103 29.86 5.48 -6.76
N THR A 104 29.74 6.59 -6.04
CA THR A 104 30.90 7.33 -5.55
C THR A 104 31.45 6.69 -4.28
N ASP A 105 32.68 7.03 -3.89
CA ASP A 105 33.29 6.50 -2.67
C ASP A 105 32.50 6.93 -1.41
N GLU A 106 31.90 8.11 -1.42
CA GLU A 106 31.04 8.62 -0.35
C GLU A 106 29.72 7.85 -0.23
N GLU A 107 29.15 7.41 -1.36
CA GLU A 107 27.94 6.56 -1.38
C GLU A 107 28.22 5.13 -0.88
N LEU A 108 29.47 4.69 -1.01
CA LEU A 108 29.94 3.38 -0.55
C LEU A 108 30.43 3.41 0.90
N ASN A 109 30.65 4.58 1.48
CA ASN A 109 31.16 4.72 2.83
C ASN A 109 30.06 4.42 3.86
N VAL A 110 30.27 3.38 4.67
CA VAL A 110 29.33 2.87 5.69
C VAL A 110 29.82 3.17 7.12
N SER A 111 30.88 3.98 7.30
CA SER A 111 31.35 4.33 8.65
C SER A 111 30.35 5.22 9.39
N ASP A 112 30.35 5.20 10.72
CA ASP A 112 29.50 6.10 11.54
C ASP A 112 29.84 7.58 11.35
N ASP A 113 31.04 7.88 10.84
CA ASP A 113 31.49 9.21 10.42
C ASP A 113 31.12 9.55 8.95
N ALA A 114 30.49 8.62 8.23
CA ALA A 114 30.16 8.80 6.82
C ALA A 114 29.00 9.81 6.65
N SER A 115 29.05 10.53 5.54
CA SER A 115 27.98 11.44 5.14
C SER A 115 26.60 10.74 5.11
N ASN A 116 25.52 11.50 5.37
CA ASN A 116 24.11 11.05 5.41
C ASN A 116 23.53 10.49 4.08
N VAL A 117 24.37 10.00 3.17
CA VAL A 117 24.09 9.76 1.75
C VAL A 117 24.33 8.31 1.32
N SER A 118 24.83 7.47 2.22
CA SER A 118 25.13 6.07 1.92
C SER A 118 23.88 5.30 1.49
N TRP A 119 23.99 4.58 0.38
CA TRP A 119 22.92 3.70 -0.05
C TRP A 119 22.87 2.47 0.84
N GLU A 120 21.69 2.18 1.40
CA GLU A 120 21.41 0.84 1.89
C GLU A 120 21.21 -0.08 0.67
N ARG A 121 22.29 -0.74 0.26
CA ARG A 121 22.32 -1.56 -0.97
C ARG A 121 21.25 -2.64 -0.96
N GLU A 122 21.03 -3.29 0.17
CA GLU A 122 19.97 -4.31 0.31
C GLU A 122 18.58 -3.73 0.03
N LEU A 123 18.35 -2.49 0.44
CA LEU A 123 17.10 -1.79 0.23
C LEU A 123 16.92 -1.48 -1.26
N LEU A 124 17.91 -0.94 -1.96
CA LEU A 124 17.78 -0.66 -3.39
C LEU A 124 17.66 -1.94 -4.24
N ASP A 125 18.37 -3.00 -3.85
CA ASP A 125 18.38 -4.26 -4.57
C ASP A 125 16.97 -4.90 -4.62
N LYS A 126 16.30 -4.97 -3.47
CA LYS A 126 14.94 -5.57 -3.37
C LYS A 126 13.84 -4.64 -3.91
N PHE A 127 14.13 -3.37 -4.19
CA PHE A 127 13.10 -2.35 -4.41
C PHE A 127 12.36 -2.54 -5.72
N ALA A 128 13.05 -2.96 -6.78
CA ALA A 128 12.45 -3.19 -8.08
C ALA A 128 11.34 -4.25 -8.02
N GLY A 129 11.61 -5.41 -7.41
CA GLY A 129 10.62 -6.46 -7.20
C GLY A 129 9.49 -6.03 -6.27
N HIS A 130 9.81 -5.27 -5.21
CA HIS A 130 8.81 -4.72 -4.30
C HIS A 130 7.81 -3.79 -5.01
N GLN A 131 8.32 -2.82 -5.76
CA GLN A 131 7.52 -1.85 -6.51
C GLN A 131 6.67 -2.52 -7.59
N PHE A 132 7.25 -3.48 -8.32
CA PHE A 132 6.52 -4.25 -9.33
C PHE A 132 5.34 -5.00 -8.70
N ARG A 133 5.55 -5.71 -7.59
CA ARG A 133 4.47 -6.45 -6.91
C ARG A 133 3.37 -5.52 -6.41
N ALA A 134 3.72 -4.34 -5.88
CA ALA A 134 2.74 -3.34 -5.46
C ALA A 134 1.91 -2.83 -6.65
N GLN A 135 2.56 -2.48 -7.76
CA GLN A 135 1.89 -2.03 -8.99
C GLN A 135 0.99 -3.13 -9.58
N TRP A 136 1.49 -4.36 -9.66
CA TRP A 136 0.74 -5.49 -10.18
C TRP A 136 -0.52 -5.77 -9.33
N LYS A 137 -0.40 -5.79 -7.99
CA LYS A 137 -1.56 -5.97 -7.10
C LYS A 137 -2.60 -4.86 -7.26
N ASN A 138 -2.16 -3.61 -7.34
CA ASN A 138 -3.06 -2.49 -7.59
C ASN A 138 -3.77 -2.60 -8.96
N ALA A 139 -3.06 -3.07 -9.99
CA ALA A 139 -3.65 -3.34 -11.30
C ALA A 139 -4.69 -4.47 -11.24
N GLN A 140 -4.41 -5.56 -10.52
CA GLN A 140 -5.38 -6.64 -10.30
C GLN A 140 -6.63 -6.15 -9.57
N LEU A 141 -6.46 -5.37 -8.49
CA LEU A 141 -7.59 -4.79 -7.75
C LEU A 141 -8.41 -3.85 -8.63
N LYS A 142 -7.77 -3.01 -9.45
CA LYS A 142 -8.47 -2.11 -10.37
C LYS A 142 -9.27 -2.89 -11.42
N CYS A 143 -8.65 -3.87 -12.06
CA CYS A 143 -9.31 -4.74 -13.03
C CYS A 143 -10.52 -5.46 -12.41
N LEU A 144 -10.36 -5.95 -11.18
CA LEU A 144 -11.44 -6.63 -10.45
C LEU A 144 -12.58 -5.68 -10.06
N LYS A 145 -12.30 -4.42 -9.71
CA LYS A 145 -13.34 -3.41 -9.45
C LYS A 145 -14.12 -3.05 -10.71
N GLU A 146 -13.45 -2.99 -11.85
CA GLU A 146 -14.06 -2.66 -13.15
C GLU A 146 -14.88 -3.83 -13.71
N ASN A 147 -14.48 -5.08 -13.42
CA ASN A 147 -15.08 -6.30 -13.95
C ASN A 147 -15.61 -7.21 -12.83
N LEU A 148 -16.19 -6.62 -11.78
CA LEU A 148 -16.76 -7.39 -10.69
C LEU A 148 -17.93 -8.23 -11.21
N LEU A 149 -17.91 -9.53 -10.91
CA LEU A 149 -18.99 -10.44 -11.32
C LEU A 149 -20.19 -10.29 -10.37
N PRO A 150 -21.41 -10.55 -10.87
CA PRO A 150 -22.59 -10.67 -10.00
C PRO A 150 -22.33 -11.67 -8.87
N ASN A 151 -22.84 -11.38 -7.68
CA ASN A 151 -22.75 -12.24 -6.49
C ASN A 151 -21.31 -12.39 -5.96
N HIS A 152 -20.35 -11.60 -6.47
CA HIS A 152 -19.03 -11.44 -5.87
C HIS A 152 -18.97 -10.13 -5.08
N CYS A 153 -18.12 -10.05 -4.07
CA CYS A 153 -17.74 -8.78 -3.45
C CYS A 153 -16.23 -8.69 -3.25
N ILE A 154 -15.74 -7.46 -3.15
CA ILE A 154 -14.35 -7.17 -2.81
C ILE A 154 -14.37 -6.52 -1.43
N ILE A 155 -13.56 -7.03 -0.52
CA ILE A 155 -13.39 -6.44 0.81
C ILE A 155 -11.92 -6.06 0.96
N ILE A 156 -11.68 -4.79 1.25
CA ILE A 156 -10.35 -4.28 1.54
C ILE A 156 -10.30 -3.96 3.02
N HIS A 157 -9.51 -4.70 3.78
CA HIS A 157 -9.30 -4.44 5.20
C HIS A 157 -8.07 -3.56 5.40
N ASP A 158 -8.22 -2.52 6.22
CA ASP A 158 -7.10 -1.68 6.66
C ASP A 158 -6.48 -2.23 7.96
N TYR A 159 -5.35 -1.67 8.36
CA TYR A 159 -4.76 -1.96 9.66
C TYR A 159 -5.65 -1.43 10.79
N SER A 160 -5.93 -2.28 11.79
CA SER A 160 -6.66 -1.83 13.00
C SER A 160 -5.73 -0.99 13.88
N GLU A 161 -6.24 0.13 14.38
CA GLU A 161 -5.47 1.04 15.24
C GLU A 161 -6.22 1.32 16.53
N ASN A 162 -5.46 1.53 17.61
CA ASN A 162 -6.00 2.00 18.89
C ASN A 162 -6.09 3.52 18.89
N TYR A 163 -7.27 4.02 19.23
CA TYR A 163 -7.53 5.45 19.37
C TYR A 163 -7.81 5.76 20.83
N GLY A 164 -7.03 6.67 21.39
CA GLY A 164 -7.30 7.21 22.72
C GLY A 164 -8.56 8.06 22.73
N CYS A 165 -9.51 7.71 23.57
CA CYS A 165 -10.69 8.50 23.87
C CYS A 165 -10.29 9.66 24.80
N LYS A 166 -10.70 10.88 24.43
CA LYS A 166 -10.59 12.06 25.30
C LYS A 166 -11.97 12.48 25.73
N GLU A 167 -12.19 12.57 27.03
CA GLU A 167 -13.43 13.11 27.55
C GLU A 167 -13.40 14.64 27.43
N LYS A 168 -14.56 15.26 27.13
CA LYS A 168 -14.60 16.74 27.02
C LYS A 168 -14.40 17.45 28.36
N PHE A 169 -14.67 16.76 29.47
CA PHE A 169 -14.56 17.27 30.84
C PHE A 169 -13.77 16.28 31.69
N GLU A 170 -12.48 16.15 31.42
CA GLU A 170 -11.60 15.27 32.19
C GLU A 170 -11.38 15.83 33.60
N LEU A 171 -11.74 15.05 34.62
CA LEU A 171 -11.22 15.27 35.96
C LEU A 171 -9.70 15.11 35.92
N GLN A 172 -8.95 15.98 36.62
CA GLN A 172 -7.48 15.97 36.59
C GLN A 172 -6.88 14.59 36.95
N GLN A 173 -7.59 13.79 37.74
CA GLN A 173 -7.19 12.42 38.12
C GLN A 173 -7.29 11.41 36.97
N THR A 174 -8.16 11.63 35.99
CA THR A 174 -8.34 10.75 34.81
C THR A 174 -7.27 10.99 33.75
N TYR A 175 -6.45 12.04 33.87
CA TYR A 175 -5.40 12.39 32.89
C TYR A 175 -4.39 11.25 32.61
N PHE A 176 -4.15 10.38 33.60
CA PHE A 176 -3.25 9.22 33.46
C PHE A 176 -3.94 7.93 33.01
N GLN A 177 -5.28 7.91 32.96
CA GLN A 177 -6.06 6.78 32.46
C GLN A 177 -6.59 7.13 31.07
N ARG A 178 -5.94 6.58 30.04
CA ARG A 178 -6.45 6.69 28.67
C ARG A 178 -7.27 5.44 28.38
N THR A 179 -8.57 5.62 28.18
CA THR A 179 -9.39 4.59 27.55
C THR A 179 -9.03 4.58 26.07
N GLU A 180 -8.61 3.43 25.55
CA GLU A 180 -8.40 3.25 24.13
C GLU A 180 -9.53 2.40 23.55
N VAL A 181 -9.82 2.62 22.27
CA VAL A 181 -10.73 1.77 21.49
C VAL A 181 -10.06 1.43 20.17
N SER A 182 -10.23 0.19 19.76
CA SER A 182 -9.78 -0.26 18.45
C SER A 182 -10.79 0.15 17.40
N ILE A 183 -10.32 0.80 16.34
CA ILE A 183 -11.10 1.07 15.15
C ILE A 183 -10.51 0.23 14.02
N HIS A 184 -11.37 -0.59 13.41
CA HIS A 184 -11.05 -1.35 12.22
C HIS A 184 -11.94 -0.89 11.07
N VAL A 185 -11.32 -0.60 9.92
CA VAL A 185 -12.00 -0.12 8.73
C VAL A 185 -11.91 -1.17 7.63
N SER A 186 -13.06 -1.49 7.05
CA SER A 186 -13.15 -2.33 5.86
C SER A 186 -13.93 -1.61 4.77
N VAL A 187 -13.41 -1.60 3.55
CA VAL A 187 -14.10 -1.04 2.38
C VAL A 187 -14.68 -2.18 1.56
N ILE A 188 -15.99 -2.18 1.39
CA ILE A 188 -16.73 -3.21 0.66
C ILE A 188 -17.11 -2.67 -0.71
N TYR A 189 -16.80 -3.42 -1.76
CA TYR A 189 -17.31 -3.19 -3.11
C TYR A 189 -18.22 -4.35 -3.48
N ARG A 190 -19.47 -4.04 -3.81
CA ARG A 190 -20.50 -5.01 -4.19
C ARG A 190 -21.40 -4.45 -5.27
N HIS A 191 -22.20 -5.30 -5.90
CA HIS A 191 -23.26 -4.85 -6.77
C HIS A 191 -24.40 -4.21 -5.97
N ALA A 192 -25.05 -3.21 -6.58
CA ALA A 192 -26.19 -2.52 -6.01
C ALA A 192 -27.42 -3.43 -5.91
N ILE A 193 -28.17 -3.30 -4.83
CA ILE A 193 -29.41 -4.01 -4.54
C ILE A 193 -30.54 -2.98 -4.49
N LEU A 194 -31.61 -3.20 -5.26
CA LEU A 194 -32.70 -2.23 -5.39
C LEU A 194 -33.32 -1.83 -4.04
N GLU A 195 -33.58 -2.81 -3.17
CA GLU A 195 -34.23 -2.58 -1.86
C GLU A 195 -33.37 -1.77 -0.88
N VAL A 196 -32.05 -1.75 -1.06
CA VAL A 196 -31.08 -1.18 -0.12
C VAL A 196 -30.50 0.13 -0.65
N ASP A 197 -30.11 0.14 -1.92
CA ASP A 197 -29.39 1.25 -2.55
C ASP A 197 -30.31 2.13 -3.43
N GLY A 198 -31.54 1.70 -3.68
CA GLY A 198 -32.48 2.37 -4.59
C GLY A 198 -32.13 2.25 -6.07
N VAL A 199 -31.08 1.48 -6.40
CA VAL A 199 -30.62 1.19 -7.75
C VAL A 199 -30.31 -0.30 -7.84
N GLU A 200 -30.68 -0.92 -8.95
CA GLU A 200 -30.38 -2.33 -9.21
C GLU A 200 -29.18 -2.44 -10.15
N SER A 201 -28.28 -3.38 -9.86
CA SER A 201 -27.23 -3.74 -10.80
C SER A 201 -27.75 -4.76 -11.82
N LEU A 202 -27.77 -4.38 -13.10
CA LEU A 202 -28.18 -5.27 -14.19
C LEU A 202 -26.96 -5.84 -14.94
N PRO A 203 -27.08 -7.00 -15.62
CA PRO A 203 -25.97 -7.60 -16.36
C PRO A 203 -25.39 -6.68 -17.44
N ASP A 204 -26.25 -5.94 -18.15
CA ASP A 204 -25.85 -5.04 -19.23
C ASP A 204 -25.35 -3.68 -18.72
N ILE A 205 -25.76 -3.30 -17.50
CA ILE A 205 -25.42 -2.02 -16.87
C ILE A 205 -25.08 -2.30 -15.40
N PRO A 206 -23.86 -2.82 -15.13
CA PRO A 206 -23.46 -3.13 -13.76
C PRO A 206 -23.35 -1.84 -12.95
N CYS A 207 -23.95 -1.83 -11.77
CA CYS A 207 -23.86 -0.74 -10.81
C CYS A 207 -23.15 -1.24 -9.55
N SER A 208 -21.97 -0.68 -9.24
CA SER A 208 -21.20 -1.04 -8.06
C SER A 208 -21.35 0.02 -6.97
N ILE A 209 -21.52 -0.45 -5.73
CA ILE A 209 -21.58 0.37 -4.52
C ILE A 209 -20.25 0.22 -3.76
N THR A 210 -19.78 1.32 -3.19
CA THR A 210 -18.63 1.34 -2.28
C THR A 210 -19.10 1.74 -0.89
N GLU A 211 -18.88 0.87 0.09
CA GLU A 211 -19.31 1.05 1.47
C GLU A 211 -18.11 1.05 2.41
N HIS A 212 -18.20 1.81 3.49
CA HIS A 212 -17.19 1.84 4.55
C HIS A 212 -17.80 1.21 5.80
N PHE A 213 -17.21 0.10 6.22
CA PHE A 213 -17.65 -0.68 7.36
C PHE A 213 -16.67 -0.46 8.52
N PHE A 214 -17.17 0.09 9.62
CA PHE A 214 -16.38 0.42 10.80
C PHE A 214 -16.73 -0.54 11.93
N VAL A 215 -15.71 -1.21 12.48
CA VAL A 215 -15.83 -1.98 13.71
C VAL A 215 -15.11 -1.23 14.81
N ILE A 216 -15.84 -0.88 15.87
CA ILE A 216 -15.31 -0.25 17.08
C ILE A 216 -15.36 -1.30 18.18
N SER A 217 -14.23 -1.56 18.83
CA SER A 217 -14.09 -2.63 19.82
C SER A 217 -13.22 -2.21 20.99
N PRO A 218 -13.49 -2.71 22.22
CA PRO A 218 -12.56 -2.58 23.34
C PRO A 218 -11.36 -3.54 23.25
N ASP A 219 -11.30 -4.42 22.24
CA ASP A 219 -10.17 -5.35 22.04
C ASP A 219 -9.00 -4.67 21.32
N GLU A 220 -7.97 -4.33 22.09
CA GLU A 220 -6.75 -3.62 21.67
C GLU A 220 -5.64 -4.52 21.10
N LYS A 221 -5.84 -5.85 21.04
CA LYS A 221 -4.78 -6.79 20.65
C LYS A 221 -4.60 -6.94 19.15
N HIS A 222 -5.70 -6.75 18.42
CA HIS A 222 -5.80 -6.93 16.96
C HIS A 222 -5.16 -8.23 16.46
N ASP A 223 -5.33 -9.32 17.18
CA ASP A 223 -4.83 -10.61 16.75
C ASP A 223 -5.75 -11.24 15.71
N GLN A 224 -5.48 -12.49 15.36
CA GLN A 224 -6.30 -13.24 14.42
C GLN A 224 -7.77 -13.39 14.88
N PHE A 225 -8.05 -13.45 16.19
CA PHE A 225 -9.42 -13.59 16.69
C PHE A 225 -10.21 -12.30 16.48
N PHE A 226 -9.56 -11.16 16.70
CA PHE A 226 -10.14 -9.86 16.38
C PHE A 226 -10.52 -9.77 14.90
N THR A 227 -9.60 -10.09 13.99
CA THR A 227 -9.88 -10.02 12.54
C THR A 227 -10.93 -11.01 12.08
N GLN A 228 -10.96 -12.23 12.64
CA GLN A 228 -12.03 -13.18 12.38
C GLN A 228 -13.39 -12.65 12.84
N LYS A 229 -13.45 -11.96 13.99
CA LYS A 229 -14.70 -11.37 14.46
C LYS A 229 -15.16 -10.23 13.56
N VAL A 230 -14.26 -9.37 13.09
CA VAL A 230 -14.55 -8.35 12.08
C VAL A 230 -15.13 -8.99 10.82
N GLN A 231 -14.48 -10.03 10.27
CA GLN A 231 -14.95 -10.72 9.07
C GLN A 231 -16.34 -11.33 9.26
N THR A 232 -16.59 -11.89 10.44
CA THR A 232 -17.93 -12.41 10.81
C THR A 232 -18.97 -11.30 10.80
N LEU A 233 -18.67 -10.14 11.38
CA LEU A 233 -19.59 -8.98 11.38
C LEU A 233 -19.87 -8.48 9.95
N VAL A 234 -18.87 -8.47 9.08
CA VAL A 234 -19.06 -8.10 7.67
C VAL A 234 -19.98 -9.11 6.97
N LYS A 235 -19.80 -10.41 7.23
CA LYS A 235 -20.69 -11.43 6.67
C LYS A 235 -22.12 -11.28 7.19
N GLU A 236 -22.30 -11.15 8.51
CA GLU A 236 -23.61 -10.91 9.13
C GLU A 236 -24.31 -9.68 8.53
N TYR A 237 -23.55 -8.62 8.24
CA TYR A 237 -24.05 -7.45 7.54
C TYR A 237 -24.50 -7.77 6.11
N LEU A 238 -23.67 -8.45 5.31
CA LEU A 238 -24.02 -8.84 3.93
C LEU A 238 -25.27 -9.74 3.89
N ASP A 239 -25.39 -10.66 4.85
CA ASP A 239 -26.57 -11.52 5.02
C ASP A 239 -27.80 -10.69 5.41
N SER A 240 -27.65 -9.68 6.27
CA SER A 240 -28.74 -8.79 6.71
C SER A 240 -29.35 -7.96 5.57
N ILE A 241 -28.53 -7.56 4.59
CA ILE A 241 -28.97 -6.86 3.38
C ILE A 241 -29.37 -7.82 2.26
N ARG A 242 -29.41 -9.13 2.55
CA ARG A 242 -29.76 -10.21 1.62
C ARG A 242 -28.88 -10.23 0.36
N TYR A 243 -27.61 -9.86 0.49
CA TYR A 243 -26.67 -9.93 -0.62
C TYR A 243 -26.23 -11.39 -0.81
N ASP A 244 -26.61 -12.02 -1.92
CA ASP A 244 -26.23 -13.41 -2.25
C ASP A 244 -24.74 -13.48 -2.61
N VAL A 245 -23.87 -13.60 -1.61
CA VAL A 245 -22.41 -13.70 -1.81
C VAL A 245 -22.01 -15.13 -2.13
N LYS A 246 -21.47 -15.36 -3.33
CA LYS A 246 -20.81 -16.61 -3.70
C LYS A 246 -19.31 -16.59 -3.45
N VAL A 247 -18.67 -15.44 -3.67
CA VAL A 247 -17.21 -15.29 -3.58
C VAL A 247 -16.86 -13.94 -2.96
N ILE A 248 -15.92 -13.98 -2.01
CA ILE A 248 -15.34 -12.78 -1.40
C ILE A 248 -13.87 -12.69 -1.83
N HIS A 249 -13.53 -11.59 -2.49
CA HIS A 249 -12.16 -11.23 -2.83
C HIS A 249 -11.60 -10.33 -1.74
N GLU A 250 -10.66 -10.83 -0.95
CA GLU A 250 -10.13 -10.08 0.19
C GLU A 250 -8.73 -9.54 -0.07
N PHE A 251 -8.57 -8.24 0.18
CA PHE A 251 -7.30 -7.53 0.13
C PHE A 251 -6.96 -7.02 1.52
N THR A 252 -5.73 -7.26 1.96
CA THR A 252 -5.24 -6.76 3.24
C THR A 252 -3.83 -6.21 3.07
N ASP A 253 -3.43 -5.31 3.96
CA ASP A 253 -2.07 -4.75 4.01
C ASP A 253 -1.00 -5.83 4.31
N GLY A 254 -1.42 -7.04 4.69
CA GLY A 254 -0.55 -8.18 4.95
C GLY A 254 0.12 -8.17 6.31
N CYS A 255 -0.38 -7.39 7.28
CA CYS A 255 0.15 -7.39 8.64
C CYS A 255 0.18 -8.83 9.20
N PRO A 256 1.38 -9.39 9.45
CA PRO A 256 1.53 -10.78 9.85
C PRO A 256 0.93 -11.10 11.22
N VAL A 257 0.55 -10.09 12.02
CA VAL A 257 -0.07 -10.30 13.34
C VAL A 257 -1.59 -10.41 13.24
N GLN A 258 -2.20 -9.66 12.31
CA GLN A 258 -3.66 -9.56 12.15
C GLN A 258 -4.24 -10.65 11.22
N TYR A 259 -3.58 -10.94 10.09
CA TYR A 259 -4.19 -11.73 9.00
C TYR A 259 -3.51 -13.08 8.72
N LYS A 260 -2.76 -13.65 9.69
CA LYS A 260 -2.17 -14.99 9.56
C LYS A 260 -3.21 -16.10 9.77
N SER A 261 -4.02 -16.43 8.77
CA SER A 261 -4.80 -17.68 8.83
C SER A 261 -5.10 -18.29 7.47
N ARG A 262 -5.09 -19.63 7.44
CA ARG A 262 -5.25 -20.47 6.24
C ARG A 262 -6.68 -21.00 6.03
N ASN A 263 -7.60 -20.74 6.97
CA ASN A 263 -8.87 -21.48 7.05
C ASN A 263 -10.08 -20.55 7.08
N TRP A 264 -10.83 -20.53 5.96
CA TRP A 264 -12.23 -20.11 5.89
C TRP A 264 -12.96 -20.88 4.77
N ASN A 265 -14.25 -21.18 4.97
CA ASN A 265 -15.08 -22.08 4.15
C ASN A 265 -15.79 -21.38 2.96
N VAL A 266 -15.24 -20.29 2.44
CA VAL A 266 -15.71 -19.64 1.20
C VAL A 266 -14.49 -19.55 0.27
N ASN A 267 -14.68 -19.75 -1.04
CA ASN A 267 -13.61 -19.61 -2.03
C ASN A 267 -13.00 -18.20 -1.94
N ARG A 268 -11.91 -18.09 -1.17
CA ARG A 268 -11.23 -16.83 -0.82
C ARG A 268 -9.98 -16.71 -1.66
N HIS A 269 -9.90 -15.65 -2.45
CA HIS A 269 -8.64 -15.21 -3.01
C HIS A 269 -8.08 -14.13 -2.08
N LEU A 270 -7.17 -14.54 -1.21
CA LEU A 270 -6.50 -13.62 -0.30
C LEU A 270 -5.28 -13.01 -1.00
N PHE A 271 -5.34 -11.71 -1.26
CA PHE A 271 -4.21 -10.96 -1.79
C PHE A 271 -3.50 -10.26 -0.62
N GLN A 272 -2.55 -10.96 -0.01
CA GLN A 272 -1.69 -10.40 1.04
C GLN A 272 -0.50 -9.65 0.46
N THR A 273 -0.21 -8.48 1.04
CA THR A 273 1.10 -7.84 0.89
C THR A 273 2.07 -8.46 1.88
N ARG A 274 2.70 -9.59 1.53
CA ARG A 274 3.93 -9.98 2.25
C ARG A 274 4.96 -8.87 2.01
N ILE A 275 5.21 -8.08 3.05
CA ILE A 275 6.32 -7.13 3.16
C ILE A 275 7.58 -7.94 3.45
#